data_AF-A0A352V476-F1
#
_entry.id   AF-A0A352V476-F1
#
_cell.length_a   1.000
_cell.length_b   1.000
_cell.length_c   1.000
_cell.angle_alpha   90.00
_cell.angle_beta   90.00
_cell.angle_gamma   90.00
#
_symmetry.space_group_name_H-M   'P 1'
#
loop_
_entity.id
_entity.type
_entity.pdbx_description
1 polymer ?
#
loop_
_entity_poly.entity_id
_entity_poly.type
_entity_poly.pdbx_seq_one_letter_code
_entity_poly.pdbx_strand_id
1 'polypeptide(L)'
;LVEAEAAQIAHQLWHEEHPDVHDHNHGAVETTDEHKSLAERRVRLGLLLAEVGRKADVQVTDAEMTQAVLAQARQYPGQERAFFEFVQKNAQMQQQLRAPIFEDKVVDFIVAGANVTEKEVSKDDLQKAIEALDEI
;
A
#
# COMPACT_ATOMS: atom_id res chain seq x y z
N LEU A 1 14.67 -7.67 4.32
CA LEU A 1 13.46 -6.83 4.18
C LEU A 1 13.79 -5.58 3.37
N VAL A 2 14.69 -4.71 3.84
CA VAL A 2 15.09 -3.50 3.10
C VAL A 2 15.63 -3.79 1.71
N GLU A 3 16.56 -4.74 1.55
CA GLU A 3 17.10 -5.08 0.22
C GLU A 3 16.02 -5.60 -0.76
N ALA A 4 15.10 -6.43 -0.26
CA ALA A 4 14.01 -6.96 -1.06
C ALA A 4 13.02 -5.85 -1.47
N GLU A 5 12.68 -4.95 -0.55
CA GLU A 5 11.85 -3.78 -0.84
C GLU A 5 12.55 -2.84 -1.82
N ALA A 6 13.86 -2.60 -1.67
CA ALA A 6 14.64 -1.77 -2.59
C ALA A 6 14.65 -2.36 -4.02
N ALA A 7 14.76 -3.67 -4.15
CA ALA A 7 14.66 -4.35 -5.44
C ALA A 7 13.26 -4.23 -6.05
N GLN A 8 12.20 -4.35 -5.23
CA GLN A 8 10.82 -4.15 -5.69
C GLN A 8 10.57 -2.72 -6.17
N ILE A 9 11.05 -1.72 -5.41
CA ILE A 9 10.95 -0.30 -5.79
C ILE A 9 11.71 -0.05 -7.09
N ALA A 10 12.95 -0.51 -7.20
CA ALA A 10 13.75 -0.34 -8.40
C ALA A 10 13.05 -0.92 -9.63
N HIS A 11 12.50 -2.13 -9.49
CA HIS A 11 11.72 -2.78 -10.53
C HIS A 11 10.45 -2.01 -10.90
N GLN A 12 9.71 -1.50 -9.91
CA GLN A 12 8.50 -0.72 -10.14
C GLN A 12 8.80 0.58 -10.90
N LEU A 13 9.77 1.38 -10.43
CA LEU A 13 10.13 2.65 -11.05
C LEU A 13 10.66 2.44 -12.47
N TRP A 14 11.41 1.36 -12.71
CA TRP A 14 11.86 1.03 -14.06
C TRP A 14 10.69 0.81 -15.03
N HIS A 15 9.62 0.10 -14.62
CA HIS A 15 8.42 -0.06 -15.46
C HIS A 15 7.64 1.25 -15.66
N GLU A 16 7.65 2.16 -14.68
CA GLU A 16 7.06 3.49 -14.83
C GLU A 16 7.81 4.32 -15.89
N GLU A 17 9.13 4.16 -15.98
CA GLU A 17 9.98 4.75 -17.01
C GLU A 17 9.89 4.03 -18.38
N HIS A 18 9.49 2.76 -18.39
CA HIS A 18 9.39 1.90 -19.59
C HIS A 18 7.97 1.34 -19.76
N PRO A 19 6.97 2.20 -19.97
CA PRO A 19 5.57 1.80 -19.95
C PRO A 19 5.17 0.87 -21.11
N ASP A 20 6.00 0.77 -22.15
CA ASP A 20 5.83 -0.16 -23.28
C ASP A 20 6.28 -1.59 -22.96
N VAL A 21 7.05 -1.79 -21.88
CA VAL A 21 7.47 -3.10 -21.40
C VAL A 21 6.48 -3.61 -20.36
N HIS A 22 5.51 -4.39 -20.81
CA HIS A 22 4.45 -4.95 -19.97
C HIS A 22 4.78 -6.34 -19.39
N ASP A 23 5.83 -6.99 -19.88
CA ASP A 23 6.28 -8.29 -19.39
C ASP A 23 7.46 -8.15 -18.42
N HIS A 24 7.81 -9.24 -17.74
CA HIS A 24 8.94 -9.29 -16.81
C HIS A 24 10.19 -9.93 -17.45
N ASN A 25 10.33 -9.86 -18.78
CA ASN A 25 11.43 -10.47 -19.52
C ASN A 25 12.55 -9.46 -19.82
N HIS A 26 12.81 -8.57 -18.86
CA HIS A 26 13.94 -7.65 -18.88
C HIS A 26 15.04 -8.13 -17.93
N GLY A 27 16.24 -7.56 -18.09
CA GLY A 27 17.37 -7.84 -17.20
C GLY A 27 17.11 -7.39 -15.76
N ALA A 28 18.00 -7.79 -14.86
CA ALA A 28 17.94 -7.33 -13.46
C ALA A 28 18.07 -5.80 -13.40
N VAL A 29 17.17 -5.15 -12.66
CA VAL A 29 17.24 -3.72 -12.38
C VAL A 29 18.14 -3.52 -11.16
N GLU A 30 19.18 -2.72 -11.31
CA GLU A 30 20.09 -2.43 -10.20
C GLU A 30 19.45 -1.47 -9.18
N THR A 31 19.59 -1.79 -7.90
CA THR A 31 19.14 -0.93 -6.81
C THR A 31 20.10 0.23 -6.61
N THR A 32 19.57 1.44 -6.45
CA THR A 32 20.33 2.66 -6.17
C THR A 32 20.21 2.99 -4.68
N ASP A 33 20.95 3.99 -4.21
CA ASP A 33 20.82 4.43 -2.82
C ASP A 33 19.47 5.13 -2.54
N GLU A 34 18.85 5.72 -3.56
CA GLU A 34 17.48 6.24 -3.47
C GLU A 34 16.45 5.11 -3.24
N HIS A 35 16.56 4.02 -4.01
CA HIS A 35 15.74 2.82 -3.80
C HIS A 35 15.87 2.27 -2.38
N LYS A 36 17.09 2.24 -1.84
CA LYS A 36 17.35 1.78 -0.47
C LYS A 36 16.77 2.73 0.57
N SER A 37 16.93 4.04 0.40
CA SER A 37 16.37 5.05 1.31
C SER A 37 14.85 4.95 1.40
N LEU A 38 14.17 4.84 0.25
CA LEU A 38 12.72 4.66 0.20
C LEU A 38 12.29 3.33 0.82
N ALA A 39 13.04 2.25 0.54
CA ALA A 39 12.79 0.94 1.12
C ALA A 39 12.90 0.94 2.65
N GLU A 40 13.91 1.61 3.22
CA GLU A 40 14.04 1.75 4.67
C GLU A 40 12.83 2.46 5.26
N ARG A 41 12.36 3.54 4.63
CA ARG A 41 11.17 4.27 5.10
C ARG A 41 9.93 3.38 5.08
N ARG A 42 9.68 2.68 3.98
CA ARG A 42 8.51 1.78 3.83
C ARG A 42 8.57 0.61 4.80
N VAL A 43 9.71 -0.06 4.93
CA VAL A 43 9.88 -1.20 5.86
C VAL A 43 9.70 -0.75 7.31
N ARG A 44 10.27 0.39 7.72
CA ARG A 44 10.10 0.91 9.08
C ARG A 44 8.64 1.25 9.37
N LEU A 45 7.93 1.89 8.44
CA LEU A 45 6.51 2.21 8.58
C LEU A 45 5.65 0.95 8.66
N GLY A 46 5.85 -0.02 7.75
CA GLY A 46 5.11 -1.27 7.76
C GLY A 46 5.31 -2.06 9.07
N LEU A 47 6.54 -2.12 9.57
CA LEU A 47 6.83 -2.75 10.87
C LEU A 47 6.17 -2.02 12.05
N LEU A 48 6.16 -0.68 12.03
CA LEU A 48 5.49 0.13 13.04
C LEU A 48 3.98 -0.10 13.04
N LEU A 49 3.33 -0.02 11.88
CA LEU A 49 1.88 -0.23 11.77
C LEU A 49 1.51 -1.66 12.16
N ALA A 50 2.30 -2.66 11.75
CA ALA A 50 2.11 -4.04 12.18
C ALA A 50 2.22 -4.22 13.70
N GLU A 51 3.18 -3.56 14.34
CA GLU A 51 3.35 -3.57 15.80
C GLU A 51 2.17 -2.91 16.53
N VAL A 52 1.72 -1.75 16.04
CA VAL A 52 0.56 -1.03 16.61
C VAL A 52 -0.70 -1.86 16.48
N GLY A 53 -1.00 -2.36 15.28
CA GLY A 53 -2.20 -3.17 15.05
C GLY A 53 -2.21 -4.44 15.87
N ARG A 54 -1.07 -5.11 16.06
CA ARG A 54 -0.98 -6.28 16.95
C ARG A 54 -1.26 -5.93 18.40
N LYS A 55 -0.70 -4.83 18.90
CA LYS A 55 -0.93 -4.38 20.30
C LYS A 55 -2.36 -3.93 20.55
N ALA A 56 -3.01 -3.37 19.54
CA ALA A 56 -4.38 -2.93 19.58
C ALA A 56 -5.39 -4.05 19.23
N ASP A 57 -4.92 -5.27 18.93
CA ASP A 57 -5.72 -6.40 18.45
C ASP A 57 -6.63 -6.04 17.27
N VAL A 58 -6.09 -5.27 16.32
CA VAL A 58 -6.79 -4.93 15.08
C VAL A 58 -6.92 -6.19 14.23
N GLN A 59 -8.15 -6.52 13.85
CA GLN A 59 -8.44 -7.69 13.03
C GLN A 59 -9.22 -7.31 11.78
N VAL A 60 -8.86 -7.95 10.67
CA VAL A 60 -9.64 -7.90 9.43
C VAL A 60 -10.66 -9.03 9.45
N THR A 61 -11.93 -8.65 9.37
CA THR A 61 -13.09 -9.55 9.40
C THR A 61 -13.30 -10.24 8.06
N ASP A 62 -13.98 -11.39 8.09
CA ASP A 62 -14.33 -12.12 6.87
C ASP A 62 -15.27 -11.31 5.94
N ALA A 63 -16.10 -10.44 6.52
CA ALA A 63 -16.96 -9.55 5.77
C ALA A 63 -16.14 -8.52 4.97
N GLU A 64 -15.15 -7.89 5.59
CA GLU A 64 -14.22 -6.96 4.91
C GLU A 64 -13.42 -7.67 3.82
N MET A 65 -12.92 -8.87 4.10
CA MET A 65 -12.26 -9.70 3.09
C MET A 65 -13.18 -10.00 1.90
N THR A 66 -14.43 -10.39 2.17
CA THR A 66 -15.40 -10.67 1.11
C THR A 66 -15.69 -9.43 0.27
N GLN A 67 -15.83 -8.25 0.89
CA GLN A 67 -16.02 -7.00 0.17
C GLN A 67 -14.81 -6.64 -0.71
N ALA A 68 -13.59 -6.81 -0.21
CA ALA A 68 -12.37 -6.58 -0.98
C ALA A 68 -12.26 -7.53 -2.19
N VAL A 69 -12.60 -8.81 -2.02
CA VAL A 69 -12.65 -9.77 -3.13
C VAL A 69 -13.69 -9.36 -4.17
N LEU A 70 -14.90 -8.97 -3.74
CA LEU A 70 -15.94 -8.52 -4.66
C LEU A 70 -15.54 -7.24 -5.41
N ALA A 71 -14.88 -6.29 -4.74
CA ALA A 71 -14.39 -5.07 -5.35
C ALA A 71 -13.34 -5.36 -6.44
N GLN A 72 -12.38 -6.24 -6.14
CA GLN A 72 -11.34 -6.63 -7.10
C GLN A 72 -11.92 -7.47 -8.25
N ALA A 73 -12.90 -8.35 -7.99
CA ALA A 73 -13.55 -9.16 -9.00
C ALA A 73 -14.25 -8.32 -10.09
N ARG A 74 -14.73 -7.11 -9.77
CA ARG A 74 -15.34 -6.19 -10.74
C ARG A 74 -14.37 -5.76 -11.86
N GLN A 75 -13.07 -5.90 -11.66
CA GLN A 75 -12.05 -5.65 -12.68
C GLN A 75 -11.99 -6.78 -13.73
N TYR A 76 -12.67 -7.91 -13.49
CA TYR A 76 -12.69 -9.08 -14.38
C TYR A 76 -14.13 -9.49 -14.78
N PRO A 77 -14.84 -8.68 -15.60
CA PRO A 77 -16.20 -8.98 -16.01
C PRO A 77 -16.34 -10.35 -16.69
N GLY A 78 -17.31 -11.15 -16.26
CA GLY A 78 -17.55 -12.50 -16.76
C GLY A 78 -16.60 -13.58 -16.22
N GLN A 79 -15.65 -13.22 -15.36
CA GLN A 79 -14.71 -14.14 -14.69
C GLN A 79 -14.76 -14.01 -13.16
N GLU A 80 -15.77 -13.36 -12.61
CA GLU A 80 -15.87 -13.02 -11.19
C GLU A 80 -15.82 -14.28 -10.31
N ARG A 81 -16.50 -15.35 -10.74
CA ARG A 81 -16.50 -16.64 -10.03
C ARG A 81 -15.12 -17.30 -10.05
N ALA A 82 -14.42 -17.28 -11.17
CA ALA A 82 -13.08 -17.84 -11.29
C ALA A 82 -12.08 -17.05 -10.44
N PHE A 83 -12.20 -15.72 -10.41
CA PHE A 83 -11.40 -14.87 -9.53
C PHE A 83 -11.64 -15.19 -8.05
N PHE A 84 -12.90 -15.35 -7.63
CA PHE A 84 -13.23 -15.72 -6.25
C PHE A 84 -12.59 -17.06 -5.85
N GLU A 85 -12.73 -18.09 -6.69
CA GLU A 85 -12.12 -19.41 -6.45
C GLU A 85 -10.59 -19.35 -6.42
N PHE A 86 -9.99 -18.50 -7.26
CA PHE A 86 -8.55 -18.25 -7.26
C PHE A 86 -8.09 -17.64 -5.92
N VAL A 87 -8.75 -16.57 -5.45
CA VAL A 87 -8.43 -15.96 -4.15
C VAL A 87 -8.60 -16.98 -3.02
N GLN A 88 -9.67 -17.76 -3.03
CA GLN A 88 -9.92 -18.75 -1.97
C GLN A 88 -8.80 -19.80 -1.86
N LYS A 89 -8.22 -20.21 -2.99
CA LYS A 89 -7.14 -21.22 -3.04
C LYS A 89 -5.74 -20.62 -2.87
N ASN A 90 -5.60 -19.30 -2.97
CA ASN A 90 -4.32 -18.61 -2.97
C ASN A 90 -4.13 -17.79 -1.69
N ALA A 91 -3.43 -18.37 -0.70
CA ALA A 91 -3.13 -17.70 0.57
C ALA A 91 -2.33 -16.40 0.40
N GLN A 92 -1.45 -16.32 -0.60
CA GLN A 92 -0.70 -15.11 -0.89
C GLN A 92 -1.63 -13.99 -1.37
N MET A 93 -2.57 -14.30 -2.26
CA MET A 93 -3.58 -13.33 -2.73
C MET A 93 -4.50 -12.88 -1.59
N GLN A 94 -4.89 -13.79 -0.69
CA GLN A 94 -5.65 -13.41 0.50
C GLN A 94 -4.87 -12.43 1.38
N GLN A 95 -3.57 -12.66 1.57
CA GLN A 95 -2.74 -11.75 2.35
C GLN A 95 -2.56 -10.40 1.64
N GLN A 96 -2.42 -10.38 0.31
CA GLN A 96 -2.35 -9.16 -0.49
C GLN A 96 -3.62 -8.31 -0.36
N LEU A 97 -4.80 -8.93 -0.33
CA LEU A 97 -6.06 -8.22 -0.10
C LEU A 97 -6.23 -7.79 1.36
N ARG A 98 -5.76 -8.60 2.31
CA ARG A 98 -5.88 -8.33 3.75
C ARG A 98 -4.99 -7.18 4.21
N ALA A 99 -3.76 -7.09 3.68
CA ALA A 99 -2.77 -6.11 4.10
C ALA A 99 -3.25 -4.65 4.06
N PRO A 100 -3.80 -4.12 2.94
CA PRO A 100 -4.28 -2.74 2.89
C PRO A 100 -5.45 -2.49 3.85
N ILE A 101 -6.38 -3.45 3.97
CA ILE A 101 -7.50 -3.33 4.93
C ILE A 101 -6.98 -3.23 6.36
N PHE A 102 -5.99 -4.07 6.71
CA PHE A 102 -5.38 -4.02 8.03
C PHE A 102 -4.67 -2.68 8.26
N GLU A 103 -3.92 -2.19 7.28
CA GLU A 103 -3.21 -0.92 7.35
C GLU A 103 -4.18 0.24 7.60
N ASP A 104 -5.24 0.35 6.80
CA ASP A 104 -6.28 1.37 6.95
C ASP A 104 -6.88 1.35 8.36
N LYS A 105 -7.22 0.17 8.87
CA LYS A 105 -7.79 0.03 10.22
C LYS A 105 -6.80 0.42 11.32
N VAL A 106 -5.51 0.18 11.13
CA VAL A 106 -4.49 0.62 12.09
C VAL A 106 -4.35 2.13 12.05
N VAL A 107 -4.37 2.74 10.87
CA VAL A 107 -4.34 4.21 10.73
C VAL A 107 -5.57 4.84 11.38
N ASP A 108 -6.76 4.30 11.12
CA ASP A 108 -8.00 4.75 11.76
C ASP A 108 -7.93 4.65 13.29
N PHE A 109 -7.38 3.55 13.82
CA PHE A 109 -7.14 3.39 15.25
C PHE A 109 -6.20 4.46 15.82
N ILE A 110 -5.09 4.77 15.12
CA ILE A 110 -4.14 5.80 15.52
C ILE A 110 -4.81 7.17 15.53
N VAL A 111 -5.54 7.51 14.46
CA VAL A 111 -6.22 8.81 14.30
C VAL A 111 -7.32 8.99 15.34
N ALA A 112 -8.10 7.94 15.64
CA ALA A 112 -9.13 7.96 16.66
C ALA A 112 -8.58 8.23 18.08
N GLY A 113 -7.32 7.85 18.34
CA GLY A 113 -6.63 8.13 19.59
C GLY A 113 -5.84 9.45 19.60
N ALA A 114 -5.75 10.15 18.47
CA ALA A 114 -4.97 11.37 18.35
C ALA A 114 -5.72 12.59 18.88
N ASN A 115 -4.98 13.53 19.48
CA ASN A 115 -5.53 14.84 19.80
C ASN A 115 -5.55 15.71 18.52
N VAL A 116 -6.70 15.79 17.88
CA VAL A 116 -6.89 16.57 16.65
C VAL A 116 -7.28 17.99 16.99
N THR A 117 -6.56 18.97 16.44
CA THR A 117 -6.88 20.40 16.57
C THR A 117 -7.26 20.97 15.22
N GLU A 118 -8.34 21.74 15.17
CA GLU A 118 -8.71 22.49 13.98
C GLU A 118 -7.84 23.75 13.86
N LYS A 119 -7.39 24.04 12.65
CA LYS A 119 -6.67 25.27 12.32
C LYS A 119 -7.39 25.93 11.16
N GLU A 120 -7.89 27.15 11.37
CA GLU A 120 -8.43 27.97 10.31
C GLU A 120 -7.27 28.44 9.40
N VAL A 121 -7.44 28.27 8.08
CA VAL A 121 -6.41 28.61 7.09
C VAL A 121 -7.07 29.32 5.90
N SER A 122 -6.36 30.28 5.30
CA SER A 122 -6.82 30.92 4.08
C SER A 122 -6.58 30.02 2.86
N LYS A 123 -7.35 30.21 1.78
CA LYS A 123 -7.13 29.46 0.53
C LYS A 123 -5.68 29.57 0.04
N ASP A 124 -5.11 30.76 0.08
CA ASP A 124 -3.76 31.03 -0.40
C ASP A 124 -2.70 30.33 0.45
N ASP A 125 -2.90 30.27 1.78
CA ASP A 125 -1.99 29.56 2.68
C ASP A 125 -2.10 28.04 2.52
N LEU A 126 -3.31 27.52 2.30
CA LEU A 126 -3.51 26.10 2.00
C LEU A 126 -2.83 25.72 0.69
N GLN A 127 -3.00 26.54 -0.35
CA GLN A 127 -2.39 26.32 -1.65
C GLN A 127 -0.86 26.28 -1.53
N LYS A 128 -0.26 27.29 -0.88
CA LYS A 128 1.20 27.31 -0.64
C LYS A 128 1.69 26.11 0.16
N ALA A 129 0.92 25.67 1.16
CA ALA A 129 1.28 24.50 1.94
C ALA A 129 1.25 23.21 1.11
N ILE A 130 0.30 23.09 0.16
CA ILE A 130 0.24 21.96 -0.77
C ILE A 130 1.41 22.02 -1.76
N GLU A 131 1.66 23.18 -2.39
CA GLU A 131 2.77 23.36 -3.32
C GLU A 131 4.13 23.02 -2.67
N ALA A 132 4.32 23.39 -1.40
CA ALA A 132 5.53 23.06 -0.65
C ALA A 132 5.69 21.56 -0.33
N LEU A 133 4.61 20.76 -0.38
CA LEU A 133 4.69 19.30 -0.21
C LEU A 133 5.17 18.59 -1.48
N ASP A 134 4.91 19.17 -2.65
CA ASP A 134 5.35 18.62 -3.94
C ASP A 134 6.85 18.87 -4.22
N GLU A 135 7.49 19.76 -3.46
CA GLU A 135 8.93 20.08 -3.54
C GLU A 135 9.82 19.21 -2.62
N ILE A 136 9.23 18.28 -1.85
CA ILE A 136 9.91 17.40 -0.88
C ILE A 136 9.99 15.96 -1.40
#